data_AF-A0A1F9KMB3-F1
#
_entry.id   AF-A0A1F9KMB3-F1
#
_cell.length_a   1.000
_cell.length_b   1.000
_cell.length_c   1.000
_cell.angle_alpha   90.00
_cell.angle_beta   90.00
_cell.angle_gamma   90.00
#
_symmetry.space_group_name_H-M   'P 1'
#
loop_
_entity.id
_entity.type
_entity.pdbx_description
1 polymer ?
#
loop_
_entity_poly.entity_id
_entity_poly.type
_entity_poly.pdbx_seq_one_letter_code
_entity_poly.pdbx_strand_id
1 'polypeptide(L)' 'MNEAISHSRDDESLEAKARWFQSLSVAERMELLCEFTDLVMENNSRAAKVGRAQSSKGRIRVLSIS' A
#
# COMPACT_ATOMS: atom_id res chain seq x y z
N MET A 1 15.05 -25.28 -16.21
CA MET A 1 14.02 -24.38 -16.75
C MET A 1 14.24 -23.04 -16.07
N ASN A 2 14.80 -22.06 -16.77
CA ASN A 2 14.91 -20.69 -16.26
C ASN A 2 13.77 -19.90 -16.90
N GLU A 3 12.58 -19.96 -16.30
CA GLU A 3 11.57 -18.96 -16.61
C GLU A 3 12.08 -17.63 -16.06
N ALA A 4 12.29 -16.65 -16.94
CA ALA A 4 12.70 -15.33 -16.54
C ALA A 4 11.56 -14.71 -15.71
N ILE A 5 11.77 -14.59 -14.40
CA ILE A 5 10.82 -13.93 -13.51
C ILE A 5 10.73 -12.47 -13.94
N SER A 6 9.53 -12.03 -14.33
CA SER A 6 9.27 -10.63 -14.59
C SER A 6 9.06 -9.88 -13.28
N HIS A 7 9.69 -8.71 -13.15
CA HIS A 7 9.54 -7.80 -12.03
C HIS A 7 8.80 -6.51 -12.45
N SER A 8 8.06 -6.54 -13.57
CA SER A 8 7.31 -5.37 -14.04
C SER A 8 6.11 -5.11 -13.13
N ARG A 9 5.85 -3.82 -12.88
CA ARG A 9 4.62 -3.39 -12.19
C ARG A 9 3.37 -3.61 -13.03
N ASP A 10 3.53 -3.69 -14.35
CA ASP A 10 2.42 -3.92 -15.29
C ASP A 10 1.88 -5.35 -15.22
N ASP A 11 2.63 -6.26 -14.60
CA ASP A 11 2.19 -7.64 -14.35
C ASP A 11 1.19 -7.72 -13.18
N GLU A 12 1.00 -6.63 -12.44
CA GLU A 12 0.13 -6.55 -11.27
C GLU A 12 -1.08 -5.64 -11.50
N SER A 13 -2.29 -6.20 -11.38
CA SER A 13 -3.52 -5.41 -11.39
C SER A 13 -3.81 -4.79 -10.01
N LEU A 14 -4.44 -3.62 -10.00
CA LEU A 14 -4.87 -2.96 -8.76
C LEU A 14 -5.88 -3.82 -8.00
N GLU A 15 -6.74 -4.55 -8.71
CA GLU A 15 -7.73 -5.45 -8.14
C GLU A 15 -7.08 -6.64 -7.44
N ALA A 16 -6.05 -7.24 -8.04
CA ALA A 16 -5.31 -8.34 -7.41
C ALA A 16 -4.62 -7.88 -6.12
N LYS A 17 -3.95 -6.72 -6.16
CA LYS A 17 -3.33 -6.10 -4.99
C LYS A 17 -4.34 -5.81 -3.88
N ALA A 18 -5.51 -5.27 -4.25
CA ALA A 18 -6.57 -4.97 -3.31
C ALA A 18 -7.13 -6.25 -2.65
N ARG A 19 -7.34 -7.33 -3.42
CA ARG A 19 -7.79 -8.62 -2.87
C ARG A 19 -6.75 -9.24 -1.95
N TRP A 20 -5.47 -9.21 -2.34
CA TRP A 20 -4.38 -9.66 -1.49
C TRP A 20 -4.37 -8.92 -0.15
N PHE A 21 -4.39 -7.58 -0.17
CA PHE A 21 -4.41 -6.78 1.06
C PHE A 21 -5.67 -7.04 1.90
N GLN A 22 -6.81 -7.33 1.25
CA GLN A 22 -8.05 -7.69 1.93
C GLN A 22 -8.02 -9.07 2.60
N SER A 23 -7.19 -9.99 2.14
CA SER A 23 -7.03 -11.32 2.76
C SER A 23 -6.26 -11.30 4.07
N LEU A 24 -5.51 -10.22 4.36
CA LEU A 24 -4.72 -10.09 5.58
C LEU A 24 -5.61 -9.88 6.82
N SER A 25 -5.19 -10.42 7.97
CA SER A 25 -5.75 -10.06 9.27
C SER A 25 -5.48 -8.58 9.60
N VAL A 26 -6.20 -8.05 10.59
CA VAL A 26 -5.96 -6.67 11.05
C VAL A 26 -4.53 -6.50 11.58
N ALA A 27 -3.99 -7.51 12.28
CA ALA A 27 -2.64 -7.47 12.81
C ALA A 27 -1.59 -7.39 11.68
N GLU A 28 -1.70 -8.24 10.66
CA GLU A 28 -0.80 -8.22 9.50
C GLU A 28 -0.88 -6.90 8.72
N ARG A 29 -2.07 -6.30 8.60
CA ARG A 29 -2.20 -4.97 7.99
C ARG A 29 -1.51 -3.89 8.79
N MET A 30 -1.54 -3.96 10.12
CA MET A 30 -0.85 -3.02 11.00
C MET A 30 0.66 -3.19 10.94
N GLU A 31 1.14 -4.43 10.89
CA GLU A 31 2.56 -4.74 10.69
C GLU A 31 3.07 -4.17 9.36
N LEU A 32 2.36 -4.46 8.27
CA LEU A 32 2.70 -3.94 6.94
C LEU A 32 2.69 -2.40 6.90
N LEU A 33 1.75 -1.76 7.59
CA LEU A 33 1.72 -0.31 7.73
C LEU A 33 2.98 0.23 8.41
N CYS A 34 3.42 -0.41 9.51
CA CYS A 34 4.66 -0.03 10.20
C CYS A 34 5.87 -0.20 9.29
N GLU A 35 6.02 -1.36 8.64
CA GLU A 35 7.14 -1.66 7.75
C GLU A 35 7.27 -0.63 6.61
N PHE A 36 6.16 -0.30 5.94
CA PHE A 36 6.18 0.72 4.89
C PHE A 36 6.45 2.12 5.44
N THR A 37 5.97 2.42 6.65
CA THR A 37 6.24 3.71 7.28
C THR A 37 7.72 3.86 7.58
N ASP A 38 8.36 2.83 8.16
CA ASP A 38 9.79 2.84 8.46
C ASP A 38 10.60 3.00 7.17
N LEU A 39 10.28 2.22 6.13
CA LEU A 39 10.94 2.33 4.81
C LEU A 39 10.83 3.76 4.22
N VAL A 40 9.66 4.37 4.30
CA VAL A 40 9.46 5.75 3.82
C VAL A 40 10.26 6.75 4.65
N MET A 41 10.32 6.57 5.97
CA MET A 41 11.01 7.48 6.87
C MET A 41 12.53 7.39 6.72
N GLU A 42 13.06 6.18 6.51
CA GLU A 42 14.48 5.93 6.23
C GLU A 42 14.92 6.55 4.90
N ASN A 43 14.13 6.37 3.84
CA ASN A 43 14.49 6.87 2.51
C ASN A 43 14.05 8.31 2.23
N ASN A 44 13.14 8.87 3.02
CA ASN A 44 12.63 10.23 2.86
C ASN A 44 12.49 10.94 4.20
N SER A 45 13.61 11.46 4.71
CA SER A 45 13.69 12.23 5.96
C SER A 45 12.83 13.51 5.99
N ARG A 46 12.27 13.95 4.86
CA ARG A 46 11.32 15.08 4.79
C ARG A 46 9.88 14.65 5.05
N ALA A 47 9.54 13.37 4.89
CA ALA A 47 8.19 12.85 5.14
C ALA A 47 7.73 13.14 6.58
N ALA A 48 8.65 13.01 7.55
CA ALA A 48 8.43 13.34 8.96
C ALA A 48 8.00 14.80 9.21
N LYS A 49 8.41 15.72 8.32
CA LYS A 49 8.23 17.17 8.47
C LYS A 49 6.97 17.69 7.78
N VAL A 50 6.30 16.86 6.98
CA VAL A 50 5.01 17.21 6.41
C VAL A 50 4.00 17.12 7.55
N GLY A 51 3.45 18.26 7.98
CA GLY A 51 2.42 18.33 9.01
C GLY A 51 1.17 17.51 8.65
N ARG A 52 0.15 17.49 9.53
CA ARG A 52 -1.09 16.70 9.38
C ARG A 52 -1.51 16.57 7.90
N ALA A 53 -1.38 15.36 7.35
CA ALA A 53 -1.86 15.04 6.03
C ALA A 53 -3.34 15.45 5.94
N GLN A 54 -3.64 16.38 5.04
CA GLN A 54 -5.03 16.74 4.77
C GLN A 54 -5.62 15.66 3.88
N SER A 55 -6.86 15.25 4.16
CA SER A 55 -7.62 14.45 3.21
C SER A 55 -7.54 15.12 1.85
N SER A 56 -7.23 14.36 0.79
CA SER A 56 -7.49 14.83 -0.57
C SER A 56 -8.96 15.29 -0.62
N LYS A 57 -9.23 16.38 -1.34
CA LYS A 57 -10.59 16.94 -1.49
C LYS A 57 -11.52 15.84 -2.03
N GLY A 58 -12.21 15.13 -1.14
CA GLY A 58 -13.10 14.04 -1.51
C GLY A 58 -13.05 12.92 -0.48
N ARG A 59 -14.17 12.73 0.22
CA ARG A 59 -14.38 11.51 1.03
C ARG A 59 -14.46 10.34 0.04
N ILE A 60 -13.61 9.33 0.21
CA ILE A 60 -13.73 8.08 -0.54
C ILE A 60 -14.90 7.30 0.09
N ARG A 61 -16.03 7.24 -0.61
CA ARG A 61 -17.19 6.42 -0.21
C ARG A 61 -17.10 5.07 -0.91
N VAL A 62 -16.78 4.02 -0.17
CA VAL A 62 -16.87 2.65 -0.68
C VAL A 62 -18.35 2.28 -0.77
N LEU A 63 -18.86 2.08 -1.99
CA LEU A 63 -20.29 1.85 -2.24
C LEU A 63 -20.68 0.38 -2.13
N SER A 64 -19.74 -0.53 -2.37
CA SER A 64 -19.90 -1.96 -2.14
C SER A 64 -18.55 -2.67 -2.15
N ILE A 65 -18.47 -3.77 -1.41
CA ILE A 65 -17.48 -4.83 -1.62
C ILE A 65 -18.25 -5.92 -2.39
N SER A 66 -17.76 -6.28 -3.58
CA SER A 66 -18.23 -7.45 -4.35
C SER A 66 -17.32 -8.63 -4.08
#